data_AF-A0AAV8XAR6-F1
#
_entry.id   AF-A0AAV8XAR6-F1
#
_cell.length_a   1.000
_cell.length_b   1.000
_cell.length_c   1.000
_cell.angle_alpha   90.00
_cell.angle_beta   90.00
_cell.angle_gamma   90.00
#
_symmetry.space_group_name_H-M   'P 1'
#
loop_
_entity.id
_entity.type
_entity.pdbx_description
1 polymer ?
#
loop_
_entity_poly.entity_id
_entity_poly.type
_entity_poly.pdbx_seq_one_letter_code
_entity_poly.pdbx_strand_id
1 'polypeptide(L)' 'MKLIPDPHPISQSMDARSHTNLGAILHLNGKYREAANSYREALRLQPNDVTTLTNLHKLHSVMT' A
#
# COMPACT_ATOMS: atom_id res chain seq x y z
N MET A 1 28.29 -7.43 -10.66
CA MET A 1 27.22 -7.82 -9.72
C MET A 1 26.85 -6.57 -8.93
N LYS A 2 25.75 -5.89 -9.27
CA LYS A 2 25.31 -4.70 -8.52
C LYS A 2 24.66 -5.19 -7.23
N LEU A 3 25.35 -5.05 -6.12
CA LEU A 3 24.77 -5.24 -4.80
C LEU A 3 23.77 -4.09 -4.64
N ILE A 4 22.48 -4.35 -4.87
CA ILE A 4 21.44 -3.43 -4.40
C ILE A 4 21.45 -3.63 -2.88
N PRO A 5 21.87 -2.65 -2.08
CA PRO A 5 21.85 -2.80 -0.64
C PRO A 5 20.41 -3.08 -0.21
N ASP A 6 20.21 -4.09 0.64
CA ASP A 6 18.90 -4.36 1.23
C ASP A 6 18.41 -3.04 1.86
N PRO A 7 17.23 -2.53 1.44
CA PRO A 7 16.75 -1.26 1.95
C PRO A 7 16.62 -1.38 3.46
N HIS A 8 17.12 -0.38 4.20
CA HIS A 8 17.03 -0.39 5.66
C HIS A 8 15.57 -0.61 6.07
N PRO A 9 15.28 -1.46 7.07
CA PRO A 9 13.90 -1.82 7.45
C PRO A 9 12.99 -0.60 7.72
N ILE A 10 13.57 0.50 8.20
CA ILE A 10 12.88 1.77 8.41
C ILE A 10 12.44 2.39 7.09
N SER A 11 13.27 2.35 6.04
CA SER A 11 12.92 2.83 4.70
C SER A 11 11.76 2.03 4.12
N GLN A 12 11.82 0.69 4.20
CA GLN A 12 10.73 -0.17 3.70
C GLN A 12 9.41 0.12 4.42
N SER A 13 9.45 0.36 5.73
CA SER A 13 8.25 0.73 6.51
C SER A 13 7.71 2.12 6.13
N MET A 14 8.60 3.10 5.88
CA MET A 14 8.20 4.43 5.40
C MET A 14 7.59 4.37 3.99
N ASP A 15 8.19 3.58 3.09
CA ASP A 15 7.69 3.37 1.74
C ASP A 15 6.32 2.66 1.77
N ALA A 16 6.17 1.63 2.61
CA ALA A 16 4.90 0.93 2.83
C ALA A 16 3.81 1.91 3.28
N ARG A 17 4.07 2.71 4.32
CA ARG A 17 3.11 3.70 4.85
C ARG A 17 2.75 4.76 3.80
N SER A 18 3.71 5.16 2.97
CA SER A 18 3.49 6.13 1.89
C SER A 18 2.52 5.57 0.85
N HIS A 19 2.71 4.32 0.44
CA HIS A 19 1.78 3.61 -0.43
C HIS A 19 0.39 3.43 0.20
N THR A 20 0.30 3.13 1.50
CA THR A 20 -0.98 3.06 2.24
C THR A 20 -1.72 4.39 2.19
N ASN A 21 -1.04 5.49 2.46
CA ASN A 21 -1.64 6.83 2.47
C ASN A 21 -2.09 7.26 1.07
N LEU A 22 -1.26 7.02 0.05
CA LEU A 22 -1.63 7.29 -1.34
C LEU A 22 -2.87 6.50 -1.75
N GLY A 23 -2.92 5.21 -1.39
CA GLY A 23 -4.09 4.37 -1.64
C GLY A 23 -5.36 4.93 -0.99
N ALA A 24 -5.28 5.43 0.25
CA ALA A 24 -6.40 6.05 0.96
C ALA A 24 -6.90 7.31 0.26
N ILE A 25 -6.00 8.19 -0.19
CA ILE A 25 -6.36 9.41 -0.91
C ILE A 25 -7.03 9.06 -2.25
N LEU A 26 -6.48 8.09 -2.99
CA LEU A 26 -7.05 7.64 -4.26
C LEU A 26 -8.43 7.01 -4.07
N HIS A 27 -8.60 6.19 -3.02
CA HIS A 27 -9.87 5.57 -2.67
C HIS A 27 -10.94 6.64 -2.39
N LEU A 28 -10.63 7.64 -1.56
CA LEU A 28 -11.53 8.76 -1.27
C LEU A 28 -11.91 9.55 -2.53
N ASN A 29 -11.02 9.61 -3.52
CA ASN A 29 -11.24 10.30 -4.79
C ASN A 29 -11.93 9.42 -5.87
N GLY A 30 -12.44 8.23 -5.51
CA GLY A 30 -13.11 7.33 -6.46
C GLY A 30 -12.17 6.62 -7.45
N LYS A 31 -10.85 6.79 -7.29
CA LYS A 31 -9.82 6.21 -8.15
C LYS A 31 -9.48 4.78 -7.72
N TYR A 32 -10.48 3.91 -7.75
CA TYR A 32 -10.44 2.60 -7.08
C TYR A 32 -9.33 1.68 -7.58
N ARG A 33 -9.04 1.68 -8.90
CA ARG A 33 -7.99 0.84 -9.47
C ARG A 33 -6.59 1.26 -9.01
N GLU A 34 -6.33 2.58 -9.00
CA GLU A 34 -5.06 3.14 -8.55
C GLU A 34 -4.89 2.96 -7.03
N ALA A 35 -5.99 3.06 -6.27
CA ALA A 35 -6.01 2.78 -4.84
C ALA A 35 -5.62 1.34 -4.53
N ALA A 36 -6.22 0.37 -5.23
CA ALA A 36 -5.91 -1.05 -5.07
C ALA A 36 -4.44 -1.36 -5.36
N ASN A 37 -3.87 -0.76 -6.41
CA ASN A 37 -2.45 -0.92 -6.74
C ASN A 37 -1.55 -0.35 -5.64
N SER A 38 -1.87 0.84 -5.11
CA SER A 38 -1.10 1.44 -4.01
C SER A 38 -1.14 0.56 -2.76
N TYR A 39 -2.30 0.05 -2.37
CA TYR A 39 -2.41 -0.86 -1.22
C TYR A 39 -1.64 -2.18 -1.44
N ARG A 40 -1.61 -2.72 -2.66
CA ARG A 40 -0.83 -3.93 -2.96
C ARG A 40 0.67 -3.69 -2.83
N GLU A 41 1.18 -2.54 -3.27
CA GLU A 41 2.60 -2.20 -3.07
C GLU A 41 2.96 -2.02 -1.60
N ALA A 42 2.08 -1.39 -0.81
CA ALA A 42 2.25 -1.32 0.65
C ALA A 42 2.34 -2.72 1.28
N LEU A 43 1.44 -3.65 0.89
CA LEU A 43 1.45 -5.03 1.39
C LEU A 43 2.63 -5.85 0.85
N ARG A 44 3.18 -5.53 -0.32
CA ARG A 44 4.41 -6.17 -0.81
C ARG A 44 5.61 -5.84 0.09
N LEU A 45 5.64 -4.63 0.65
CA LEU A 45 6.67 -4.17 1.57
C LEU A 45 6.39 -4.62 3.02
N GLN A 46 5.13 -4.59 3.45
CA GLN A 46 4.69 -5.00 4.78
C GLN A 46 3.41 -5.86 4.71
N PRO A 47 3.54 -7.17 4.51
CA PRO A 47 2.40 -8.06 4.22
C PRO A 47 1.31 -8.11 5.29
N ASN A 48 1.68 -7.83 6.54
CA ASN A 48 0.80 -7.94 7.70
C ASN A 48 0.35 -6.56 8.23
N ASP A 49 0.48 -5.49 7.43
CA ASP A 49 -0.01 -4.18 7.85
C ASP A 49 -1.54 -4.14 7.91
N VAL A 50 -2.07 -4.19 9.14
CA VAL A 50 -3.51 -4.27 9.44
C VAL A 50 -4.27 -3.08 8.85
N THR A 51 -3.67 -1.89 8.85
CA THR A 51 -4.28 -0.67 8.30
C THR A 51 -4.52 -0.82 6.81
N THR A 52 -3.50 -1.26 6.07
CA THR A 52 -3.57 -1.45 4.62
C THR A 52 -4.54 -2.56 4.25
N LEU A 53 -4.53 -3.69 4.97
CA LEU A 53 -5.50 -4.78 4.77
C LEU A 53 -6.94 -4.31 4.98
N THR A 54 -7.19 -3.53 6.03
CA THR A 54 -8.51 -2.95 6.33
C THR A 54 -8.97 -2.00 5.22
N ASN A 55 -8.06 -1.15 4.75
CA ASN A 55 -8.38 -0.20 3.69
C ASN A 55 -8.67 -0.89 2.35
N LEU A 56 -7.91 -1.93 2.00
CA LEU A 56 -8.14 -2.72 0.79
C LEU A 56 -9.48 -3.49 0.86
N HIS A 57 -9.83 -4.03 2.03
CA HIS A 57 -11.14 -4.66 2.25
C HIS A 57 -12.29 -3.67 2.01
N LYS A 58 -12.21 -2.48 2.64
CA LYS A 58 -13.21 -1.41 2.44
C LYS A 58 -13.32 -1.01 0.98
N LEU A 59 -12.18 -0.86 0.29
CA LEU A 59 -12.15 -0.55 -1.14
C LEU A 59 -12.91 -1.62 -1.95
N HIS A 60 -12.64 -2.91 -1.70
CA HIS A 60 -13.31 -3.99 -2.42
C HIS A 60 -14.83 -3.97 -2.20
N SER A 61 -15.30 -3.65 -0.99
CA SER A 61 -16.74 -3.53 -0.70
C SER A 61 -17.43 -2.40 -1.48
N VAL A 62 -16.69 -1.39 -1.94
CA VAL A 62 -17.22 -0.29 -2.78
C VAL A 62 -17.18 -0.63 -4.28
N MET A 63 -16.31 -1.58 -4.68
CA MET A 63 -16.13 -1.97 -6.08
C MET A 63 -17.07 -3.09 -6.55
N THR A 64 -17.63 -3.87 -5.61
CA THR A 64 -18.70 -4.86 -5.83
C THR A 64 -20.06 -4.20 -5.96
#